data_AF-A0A0C3D676-F1
#
_entry.id   AF-A0A0C3D676-F1
#
_cell.length_a   1.000
_cell.length_b   1.000
_cell.length_c   1.000
_cell.angle_alpha   90.00
_cell.angle_beta   90.00
_cell.angle_gamma   90.00
#
_symmetry.space_group_name_H-M   'P 1'
#
loop_
_entity.id
_entity.type
_entity.pdbx_description
1 polymer ?
#
loop_
_entity_poly.entity_id
_entity_poly.type
_entity_poly.pdbx_seq_one_letter_code
_entity_poly.pdbx_strand_id
1 'polypeptide(L)'
;LTQTGYSDLEKIIILAVPPGPFFGALGGKSVILALVKPWDMDGKVASKENVYFKDRRAMIIMDVRSLKAIVGLVKTRGRWGIIDRVPGAATMTFADHITAGAGEQVQDELSNNDFIL
;
A
#
# COMPACT_ATOMS: atom_id res chain seq x y z
N LEU A 1 9.70 4.47 18.07
CA LEU A 1 9.84 3.41 17.06
C LEU A 1 8.76 3.62 16.00
N THR A 2 9.13 3.60 14.72
CA THR A 2 8.15 3.61 13.62
C THR A 2 7.93 2.16 13.20
N GLN A 3 6.71 1.65 13.38
CA GLN A 3 6.34 0.31 12.91
C GLN A 3 5.80 0.44 11.47
N THR A 4 6.46 -0.21 10.52
CA THR A 4 6.02 -0.25 9.11
C THR A 4 5.13 -1.47 8.91
N GLY A 5 3.93 -1.24 8.37
CA GLY A 5 2.98 -2.30 7.99
C GLY A 5 2.53 -2.12 6.54
N TYR A 6 2.07 -3.20 5.93
CA TYR A 6 1.56 -3.25 4.57
C TYR A 6 0.09 -3.67 4.60
N SER A 7 -0.74 -3.15 3.71
CA SER A 7 -2.19 -3.30 3.77
C SER A 7 -2.84 -3.10 2.41
N ASP A 8 -4.01 -3.70 2.21
CA ASP A 8 -4.89 -3.30 1.10
C ASP A 8 -5.59 -2.00 1.50
N LEU A 9 -5.65 -1.02 0.59
CA LEU A 9 -6.50 0.15 0.75
C LEU A 9 -7.92 -0.21 0.29
N GLU A 10 -8.84 -0.34 1.23
CA GLU A 10 -10.22 -0.77 0.94
C GLU A 10 -11.09 0.43 0.52
N LYS A 11 -11.04 1.52 1.30
CA LYS A 11 -11.85 2.72 1.07
C LYS A 11 -11.16 3.98 1.59
N ILE A 12 -11.44 5.11 0.93
CA ILE A 12 -11.21 6.44 1.49
C ILE A 12 -12.56 6.97 2.00
N ILE A 13 -12.57 7.42 3.25
CA ILE A 13 -13.76 7.88 3.96
C ILE A 13 -13.56 9.37 4.30
N ILE A 14 -14.56 10.19 3.99
CA ILE A 14 -14.61 11.58 4.45
C ILE A 14 -15.53 11.63 5.66
N LEU A 15 -14.94 11.91 6.83
CA LEU A 15 -15.68 12.08 8.08
C LEU A 15 -15.91 13.56 8.32
N ALA A 16 -17.16 14.00 8.27
CA ALA A 16 -17.56 15.33 8.72
C ALA A 16 -17.66 15.33 10.25
N VAL A 17 -16.78 16.08 10.91
CA VAL A 17 -16.75 16.18 12.38
C VAL A 17 -17.72 17.29 12.80
N PRO A 18 -18.72 16.99 13.64
CA PRO A 18 -19.65 18.02 14.08
C PRO A 18 -18.93 19.10 14.91
N PRO A 19 -19.40 20.35 14.86
CA PRO A 19 -18.85 21.41 15.70
C PRO A 19 -19.12 21.10 17.18
N GLY A 20 -18.16 21.39 18.04
CA GLY A 20 -18.32 21.25 19.49
C GLY A 20 -17.00 21.08 20.23
N PRO A 21 -16.98 21.38 21.54
CA PRO A 21 -15.76 21.36 22.34
C PRO A 21 -15.17 19.93 22.48
N PHE A 22 -16.00 18.89 22.37
CA PHE A 22 -15.57 17.49 22.48
C PHE A 22 -14.50 17.11 21.46
N PHE A 23 -14.63 17.58 20.21
CA PHE A 23 -13.70 17.27 19.13
C PHE A 23 -12.53 18.27 19.03
N GLY A 24 -12.48 19.26 19.93
CA GLY A 24 -11.42 20.27 19.99
C GLY A 24 -11.14 20.91 18.63
N ALA A 25 -9.87 20.92 18.23
CA ALA A 25 -9.43 21.53 16.97
C ALA A 25 -9.95 20.85 15.69
N LEU A 26 -10.57 19.67 15.80
CA LEU A 26 -11.19 18.96 14.68
C LEU A 26 -12.68 19.30 14.51
N GLY A 27 -13.33 19.90 15.53
CA GLY A 27 -14.73 20.27 15.47
C GLY A 27 -15.05 21.16 14.25
N GLY A 28 -16.08 20.78 13.49
CA GLY A 28 -16.49 21.51 12.29
C GLY A 28 -15.59 21.31 11.05
N LYS A 29 -14.58 20.42 11.12
CA LYS A 29 -13.71 20.08 9.99
C LYS A 29 -14.10 18.75 9.37
N SER A 30 -13.68 18.55 8.12
CA SER A 30 -13.69 17.24 7.49
C SER A 30 -12.33 16.56 7.66
N VAL A 31 -12.33 15.29 8.03
CA VAL A 31 -11.13 14.45 8.14
C VAL A 31 -11.20 13.35 7.10
N ILE A 32 -10.10 13.14 6.37
CA ILE A 32 -9.98 12.07 5.39
C ILE A 32 -9.30 10.88 6.05
N LEU A 33 -10.00 9.75 6.08
CA LEU A 33 -9.56 8.50 6.69
C LEU A 33 -9.42 7.42 5.63
N ALA A 34 -8.53 6.47 5.88
CA ALA A 34 -8.36 5.27 5.09
C ALA A 34 -8.88 4.06 5.89
N LEU A 35 -9.79 3.30 5.30
CA LEU A 35 -10.10 1.94 5.73
C LEU A 35 -9.08 1.03 5.04
N VAL A 36 -8.29 0.32 5.83
CA VAL A 36 -7.26 -0.58 5.31
C VAL A 36 -7.43 -1.97 5.90
N LYS A 37 -6.99 -2.98 5.15
CA LYS A 37 -6.96 -4.38 5.59
C LYS A 37 -5.50 -4.84 5.70
N PRO A 38 -4.91 -4.82 6.92
CA PRO A 38 -3.50 -5.13 7.09
C PRO A 38 -3.16 -6.56 6.71
N TRP A 39 -1.96 -6.75 6.16
CA TRP A 39 -1.44 -8.06 5.82
C TRP A 39 -0.77 -8.68 7.04
N ASP A 40 -0.90 -9.99 7.20
CA ASP A 40 -0.09 -10.71 8.18
C ASP A 40 1.28 -11.04 7.60
N MET A 41 2.31 -10.44 8.22
CA MET A 41 3.68 -10.41 7.74
C MET A 41 4.62 -11.26 8.61
N ASP A 42 4.09 -11.98 9.60
CA ASP A 42 4.89 -12.74 10.58
C ASP A 42 6.02 -11.90 11.23
N GLY A 43 5.79 -10.60 11.41
CA GLY A 43 6.75 -9.64 11.98
C GLY A 43 7.85 -9.14 11.02
N LYS A 44 7.81 -9.53 9.75
CA LYS A 44 8.81 -9.18 8.74
C LYS A 44 8.51 -7.86 8.03
N VAL A 45 9.53 -7.29 7.39
CA VAL A 45 9.44 -6.01 6.66
C VAL A 45 10.00 -6.17 5.25
N ALA A 46 9.19 -5.85 4.23
CA ALA A 46 9.52 -6.11 2.83
C ALA A 46 10.70 -5.28 2.29
N SER A 47 11.01 -4.14 2.91
CA SER A 47 12.21 -3.37 2.59
C SER A 47 13.52 -3.99 3.08
N LYS A 48 13.47 -5.04 3.91
CA LYS A 48 14.66 -5.67 4.50
C LYS A 48 14.89 -7.10 4.04
N GLU A 49 13.82 -7.81 3.71
CA GLU A 49 13.87 -9.21 3.30
C GLU A 49 12.69 -9.54 2.39
N ASN A 50 12.74 -10.70 1.73
CA ASN A 50 11.60 -11.21 0.99
C ASN A 50 10.46 -11.56 1.96
N VAL A 51 9.36 -10.84 1.85
CA VAL A 51 8.16 -11.12 2.66
C VAL A 51 7.02 -11.60 1.79
N TYR A 52 6.39 -12.65 2.30
CA TYR A 52 5.18 -13.23 1.77
C TYR A 52 4.10 -13.06 2.85
N PHE A 53 2.92 -12.60 2.46
CA PHE A 53 1.78 -12.60 3.37
C PHE A 53 0.99 -13.90 3.18
N LYS A 54 0.40 -14.39 4.27
CA LYS A 54 -0.49 -15.56 4.24
C LYS A 54 -1.95 -15.13 4.24
N ASP A 55 -2.26 -14.21 5.15
CA ASP A 55 -3.62 -13.81 5.46
C ASP A 55 -3.76 -12.30 5.61
N ARG A 56 -5.00 -11.88 5.77
CA ARG A 56 -5.40 -10.52 6.08
C ARG A 56 -5.90 -10.45 7.52
N ARG A 57 -5.50 -9.40 8.23
CA ARG A 57 -5.98 -9.09 9.58
C ARG A 57 -7.31 -8.32 9.51
N ALA A 58 -7.90 -8.07 10.67
CA ALA A 58 -9.09 -7.25 10.80
C ALA A 58 -8.85 -5.85 10.20
N MET A 59 -9.87 -5.32 9.53
CA MET A 59 -9.80 -3.97 8.97
C MET A 59 -9.66 -2.93 10.07
N ILE A 60 -8.90 -1.88 9.78
CA ILE A 60 -8.71 -0.74 10.67
C ILE A 60 -8.94 0.56 9.92
N ILE A 61 -9.33 1.60 10.65
CA ILE A 61 -9.44 2.96 10.13
C ILE A 61 -8.25 3.75 10.64
N MET A 62 -7.57 4.46 9.74
CA MET A 62 -6.44 5.33 10.06
C MET A 62 -6.50 6.63 9.30
N ASP A 63 -5.71 7.62 9.72
CA ASP A 63 -5.55 8.86 8.98
C ASP A 63 -4.89 8.60 7.63
N VAL A 64 -5.41 9.17 6.54
CA VAL A 64 -4.86 8.95 5.19
C VAL A 64 -3.39 9.42 5.09
N ARG A 65 -2.97 10.40 5.89
CA ARG A 65 -1.58 10.91 5.93
C ARG A 65 -0.59 9.90 6.51
N SER A 66 -1.09 8.85 7.15
CA SER A 66 -0.27 7.75 7.64
C SER A 66 0.10 6.75 6.54
N LEU A 67 -0.57 6.79 5.37
CA LEU A 67 -0.17 6.03 4.19
C LEU A 67 1.15 6.59 3.64
N LYS A 68 2.09 5.72 3.26
CA LYS A 68 3.45 6.11 2.86
C LYS A 68 3.78 5.87 1.40
N ALA A 69 3.34 4.75 0.85
CA ALA A 69 3.65 4.37 -0.51
C ALA A 69 2.63 3.33 -1.02
N ILE A 70 2.59 3.20 -2.33
CA ILE A 70 2.01 2.04 -3.02
C ILE A 70 3.15 1.05 -3.24
N VAL A 71 2.89 -0.23 -3.00
CA VAL A 71 3.87 -1.32 -3.18
C VAL A 71 3.30 -2.34 -4.15
N GLY A 72 4.17 -2.90 -5.00
CA GLY A 72 3.76 -3.94 -5.92
C GLY A 72 3.63 -5.29 -5.22
N LEU A 73 2.83 -6.17 -5.78
CA LEU A 73 2.71 -7.57 -5.42
C LEU A 73 3.12 -8.45 -6.60
N VAL A 74 3.85 -9.52 -6.31
CA VAL A 74 4.23 -10.53 -7.29
C VAL A 74 3.87 -11.92 -6.80
N LYS A 75 3.27 -12.73 -7.67
CA LYS A 75 2.99 -14.13 -7.37
C LYS A 75 4.14 -14.99 -7.88
N THR A 76 4.81 -15.71 -6.98
CA THR A 76 5.86 -16.67 -7.35
C THR A 76 5.69 -17.95 -6.56
N ARG A 77 5.81 -19.10 -7.26
CA ARG A 77 5.71 -20.44 -6.65
C ARG A 77 4.46 -20.60 -5.76
N GLY A 78 3.33 -20.07 -6.23
CA GLY A 78 2.04 -20.16 -5.54
C GLY A 78 1.85 -19.20 -4.35
N ARG A 79 2.78 -18.27 -4.09
CA ARG A 79 2.71 -17.31 -2.98
C ARG A 79 2.84 -15.87 -3.46
N TRP A 80 2.12 -14.96 -2.83
CA TRP A 80 2.26 -13.52 -3.07
C TRP A 80 3.41 -12.96 -2.24
N GLY A 81 4.39 -12.38 -2.91
CA GLY A 81 5.47 -11.59 -2.33
C GLY A 81 5.26 -10.10 -2.56
N ILE A 82 5.89 -9.27 -1.73
CA ILE A 82 5.77 -7.81 -1.78
C ILE A 82 7.03 -7.22 -2.40
N ILE A 83 6.82 -6.34 -3.37
CA ILE A 83 7.83 -5.51 -3.99
C ILE A 83 7.71 -4.11 -3.37
N ASP A 84 8.33 -3.95 -2.21
CA ASP A 84 8.52 -2.64 -1.60
C ASP A 84 9.78 -2.01 -2.20
N ARG A 85 9.60 -1.18 -3.22
CA ARG A 85 10.72 -0.45 -3.83
C ARG A 85 11.20 0.58 -2.80
N VAL A 86 12.31 0.24 -2.13
CA VAL A 86 13.07 1.10 -1.22
C VAL A 86 13.14 2.54 -1.79
N PRO A 87 13.06 3.60 -0.95
CA PRO A 87 13.11 4.98 -1.44
C PRO A 87 14.40 5.18 -2.25
N GLY A 88 14.25 5.44 -3.56
CA GLY A 88 15.36 5.65 -4.49
C GLY A 88 15.20 5.01 -5.88
N ALA A 89 14.34 3.99 -6.04
CA ALA A 89 14.22 3.25 -7.31
C ALA A 89 12.91 3.47 -8.09
N ALA A 90 11.90 4.08 -7.48
CA ALA A 90 10.64 4.40 -8.17
C ALA A 90 10.29 5.87 -8.00
N THR A 91 10.68 6.68 -8.97
CA THR A 91 10.02 7.96 -9.21
C THR A 91 8.60 7.65 -9.67
N MET A 92 7.60 7.93 -8.85
CA MET A 92 6.22 7.98 -9.32
C MET A 92 6.11 9.14 -10.30
N THR A 93 6.00 8.83 -11.58
CA THR A 93 5.65 9.80 -12.62
C THR A 93 4.15 9.68 -12.87
N PHE A 94 3.48 10.83 -13.01
CA PHE A 94 2.13 10.83 -13.55
C PHE A 94 2.21 10.35 -15.00
N ALA A 95 1.35 9.40 -15.38
CA ALA A 95 1.36 8.77 -16.69
C ALA A 95 0.78 9.71 -17.76
N ASP A 96 1.44 10.85 -17.98
CA ASP A 96 1.08 11.75 -19.08
C ASP A 96 1.82 11.37 -20.37
N HIS A 97 2.87 10.54 -20.31
CA HIS A 97 3.64 10.07 -21.46
C HIS A 97 4.26 8.68 -21.23
N ILE A 98 3.52 7.59 -21.49
CA ILE A 98 4.15 6.27 -21.75
C ILE A 98 4.30 6.13 -23.26
N THR A 99 5.43 6.66 -23.78
CA THR A 99 5.97 6.30 -25.10
C THR A 99 6.91 5.11 -24.96
N ALA A 100 6.87 4.25 -25.97
CA ALA A 100 7.41 2.90 -26.04
C ALA A 100 8.94 2.77 -25.91
N GLY A 101 9.37 1.57 -25.46
CA GLY A 101 10.71 0.98 -25.64
C GLY A 101 11.50 0.86 -24.34
N ALA A 102 12.21 -0.22 -24.01
CA ALA A 102 12.57 -1.44 -24.74
C ALA A 102 12.73 -2.57 -23.71
N GLY A 103 12.22 -3.76 -24.04
CA GLY A 103 12.30 -4.94 -23.18
C GLY A 103 13.64 -5.64 -23.30
N GLU A 104 14.29 -5.89 -22.16
CA GLU A 104 15.26 -6.96 -22.01
C GLU A 104 14.48 -8.17 -21.47
N GLN A 105 14.27 -9.16 -22.34
CA GLN A 105 13.51 -10.36 -22.01
C GLN A 105 14.37 -11.30 -21.15
N VAL A 106 14.10 -11.32 -19.84
CA VAL A 106 14.34 -12.50 -19.03
C VAL A 106 13.07 -13.33 -19.11
N GLN A 107 13.12 -14.43 -19.86
CA GLN A 107 12.01 -15.34 -20.08
C GLN A 107 11.85 -16.24 -18.84
N ASP A 108 11.12 -15.74 -17.85
CA ASP A 108 10.30 -16.56 -16.97
C ASP A 108 8.86 -16.21 -17.34
N GLU A 109 8.06 -17.19 -17.79
CA GLU A 109 6.69 -16.96 -18.27
C GLU A 109 5.79 -16.52 -17.10
N LEU A 110 5.85 -15.24 -16.76
CA LEU A 110 4.98 -14.60 -15.79
C LEU A 110 3.73 -14.11 -16.54
N SER A 111 2.59 -14.65 -16.15
CA SER A 111 1.28 -14.26 -16.64
C SER A 111 0.92 -12.85 -16.14
N ASN A 112 0.06 -12.12 -16.86
CA ASN A 112 -0.50 -10.85 -16.38
C ASN A 112 -1.22 -10.96 -15.02
N ASN A 113 -1.55 -12.18 -14.58
CA ASN A 113 -2.12 -12.44 -13.25
C ASN A 113 -1.07 -12.55 -12.13
N ASP A 114 0.22 -12.51 -12.46
CA ASP A 114 1.31 -12.69 -11.50
C ASP A 114 1.84 -11.37 -10.94
N PHE A 115 1.30 -10.22 -11.39
CA PHE A 115 1.66 -8.90 -10.92
C PHE A 115 0.44 -8.04 -10.63
N ILE A 116 0.45 -7.38 -9.47
CA ILE A 116 -0.52 -6.33 -9.13
C ILE A 116 0.30 -5.13 -8.64
N LEU A 117 0.05 -3.95 -9.21
CA LEU A 117 0.66 -2.69 -8.77
C LEU A 117 -0.12 -2.08 -7.61
#